data_AF-A0A6N4X1D4-F1
#
_entry.id   AF-A0A6N4X1D4-F1
#
_cell.length_a   1.000
_cell.length_b   1.000
_cell.length_c   1.000
_cell.angle_alpha   90.00
_cell.angle_beta   90.00
_cell.angle_gamma   90.00
#
_symmetry.space_group_name_H-M   'P 1'
#
loop_
_entity.id
_entity.type
_entity.pdbx_description
1 polymer ?
#
loop_
_entity_poly.entity_id
_entity_poly.type
_entity_poly.pdbx_seq_one_letter_code
_entity_poly.pdbx_strand_id
1 'polypeptide(L)'
;MPSRGRHQSTSKECKRIIQKIEMIDGVVGVIIGHSYGGKSLGKNSRTGSVKIQRKESGGLKAVTQSAKGLQELFIRVEVGHEDQAIEAIHKII
;
A
#
# COMPACT_ATOMS: atom_id res chain seq x y z
N MET A 1 19.25 3.82 2.25
CA MET A 1 18.06 4.33 2.98
C MET A 1 17.45 5.43 2.13
N PRO A 2 16.25 5.27 1.54
CA PRO A 2 15.68 6.32 0.68
C PRO A 2 15.49 7.60 1.50
N SER A 3 15.80 8.75 0.89
CA SER A 3 15.70 10.06 1.53
C SER A 3 14.27 10.33 1.98
N ARG A 4 14.12 10.77 3.24
CA ARG A 4 12.84 10.94 3.92
C ARG A 4 11.89 11.80 3.07
N GLY A 5 10.86 11.19 2.49
CA GLY A 5 9.83 11.88 1.73
C GLY A 5 9.13 12.95 2.58
N ARG A 6 8.84 14.09 1.96
CA ARG A 6 8.31 15.34 2.55
C ARG A 6 6.98 15.19 3.34
N HIS A 7 6.32 14.04 3.30
CA HIS A 7 5.12 13.74 4.07
C HIS A 7 5.04 12.22 4.35
N GLN A 8 5.26 11.81 5.60
CA GLN A 8 4.90 10.46 6.08
C GLN A 8 3.40 10.36 6.42
N SER A 9 2.65 11.46 6.35
CA SER A 9 1.21 11.45 6.56
C SER A 9 0.48 10.97 5.30
N THR A 10 -0.53 10.12 5.49
CA THR A 10 -1.47 9.72 4.44
C THR A 10 -2.90 10.15 4.79
N SER A 11 -3.81 10.06 3.82
CA SER A 11 -5.24 10.39 3.99
C SER A 11 -5.92 9.42 4.97
N LYS A 12 -7.05 9.83 5.57
CA LYS A 12 -7.78 9.03 6.55
C LYS A 12 -8.22 7.67 5.98
N GLU A 13 -8.64 7.66 4.72
CA GLU A 13 -9.07 6.46 3.98
C GLU A 13 -7.87 5.54 3.71
N CYS A 14 -6.71 6.10 3.37
CA CYS A 14 -5.48 5.36 3.22
C CYS A 14 -5.01 4.75 4.55
N LYS A 15 -5.14 5.46 5.68
CA LYS A 15 -4.84 4.89 7.00
C LYS A 15 -5.74 3.69 7.30
N ARG A 16 -7.05 3.80 6.99
CA ARG A 16 -8.01 2.71 7.19
C ARG A 16 -7.68 1.48 6.35
N ILE A 17 -7.32 1.65 5.07
CA ILE A 17 -6.96 0.49 4.24
C ILE A 17 -5.64 -0.12 4.69
N ILE A 18 -4.66 0.69 5.10
CA ILE A 18 -3.39 0.20 5.67
C ILE A 18 -3.66 -0.64 6.92
N GLN A 19 -4.49 -0.15 7.84
CA GLN A 19 -4.87 -0.92 9.04
C GLN A 19 -5.53 -2.24 8.70
N LYS A 20 -6.41 -2.27 7.69
CA LYS A 20 -7.02 -3.53 7.22
C LYS A 20 -5.98 -4.50 6.66
N ILE A 21 -5.00 -3.98 5.91
CA ILE A 21 -3.91 -4.79 5.35
C ILE A 21 -3.02 -5.33 6.48
N GLU A 22 -2.70 -4.53 7.49
CA GLU A 22 -1.88 -4.95 8.65
C GLU A 22 -2.58 -6.00 9.53
N MET A 23 -3.90 -6.13 9.43
CA MET A 23 -4.67 -7.18 10.13
C MET A 23 -4.74 -8.50 9.36
N ILE A 24 -4.19 -8.57 8.14
CA ILE A 24 -4.14 -9.82 7.36
C ILE A 24 -3.06 -10.74 7.95
N ASP A 25 -3.43 -11.99 8.18
CA ASP A 25 -2.48 -13.02 8.64
C ASP A 25 -1.30 -13.16 7.67
N GLY A 26 -0.08 -13.25 8.22
CA GLY A 26 1.16 -13.23 7.45
C GLY A 26 1.64 -11.84 7.00
N VAL A 27 0.91 -10.74 7.25
CA VAL A 27 1.41 -9.37 7.05
C VAL A 27 2.12 -8.89 8.33
N VAL A 28 3.39 -8.53 8.20
CA VAL A 28 4.22 -8.03 9.31
C VAL A 28 4.03 -6.53 9.53
N GLY A 29 3.72 -5.79 8.46
CA GLY A 29 3.44 -4.36 8.53
C GLY A 29 3.50 -3.67 7.18
N VAL A 30 3.06 -2.42 7.12
CA VAL A 30 3.05 -1.63 5.87
C VAL A 30 3.93 -0.39 5.99
N ILE A 31 4.84 -0.21 5.04
CA ILE A 31 5.76 0.92 4.97
C ILE A 31 5.26 1.89 3.90
N ILE A 32 5.06 3.16 4.26
CA ILE A 32 4.73 4.23 3.32
C ILE A 32 6.02 4.79 2.71
N GLY A 33 6.12 4.73 1.38
CA GLY A 33 7.25 5.20 0.59
C GLY A 33 7.04 6.61 0.03
N HIS A 34 7.51 6.84 -1.21
CA HIS A 34 7.40 8.16 -1.85
C HIS A 34 5.97 8.53 -2.17
N SER A 35 5.69 9.84 -2.15
CA SER A 35 4.40 10.41 -2.54
C SER A 35 4.56 11.21 -3.83
N TYR A 36 3.72 10.92 -4.82
CA TYR A 36 3.67 11.61 -6.10
C TYR A 36 2.35 12.39 -6.19
N GLY A 37 2.42 13.69 -5.91
CA GLY A 37 1.27 14.59 -6.02
C GLY A 37 0.71 14.67 -7.44
N GLY A 38 -0.61 14.88 -7.56
CA GLY A 38 -1.29 15.08 -8.85
C GLY A 38 -1.39 13.84 -9.75
N LYS A 39 -0.84 12.70 -9.33
CA LYS A 39 -0.97 11.42 -10.04
C LYS A 39 -2.19 10.63 -9.53
N SER A 40 -2.79 9.84 -10.42
CA SER A 40 -3.95 9.00 -10.12
C SER A 40 -3.66 7.51 -10.40
N LEU A 41 -4.26 6.59 -9.64
CA LEU A 41 -4.25 5.15 -9.94
C LEU A 41 -5.09 4.78 -11.17
N GLY A 42 -5.89 5.72 -11.69
CA GLY A 42 -6.79 5.55 -12.83
C GLY A 42 -8.03 6.42 -12.69
N LYS A 43 -8.74 6.67 -13.80
CA LYS A 43 -9.87 7.63 -13.89
C LYS A 43 -10.95 7.47 -12.81
N ASN A 44 -11.17 6.27 -12.28
CA ASN A 44 -12.22 5.97 -11.29
C ASN A 44 -11.67 5.57 -9.91
N SER A 45 -10.38 5.79 -9.66
CA SER A 45 -9.76 5.44 -8.36
C SER A 45 -10.17 6.43 -7.27
N ARG A 46 -10.61 5.91 -6.12
CA ARG A 46 -11.03 6.72 -4.97
C ARG A 46 -9.88 6.85 -3.98
N THR A 47 -9.91 7.86 -3.12
CA THR A 47 -8.96 7.94 -2.00
C THR A 47 -9.07 6.68 -1.15
N GLY A 48 -7.93 6.05 -0.84
CA GLY A 48 -7.85 4.76 -0.16
C GLY A 48 -7.79 3.55 -1.09
N SER A 49 -7.99 3.70 -2.41
CA SER A 49 -7.75 2.60 -3.36
C SER A 49 -6.29 2.15 -3.29
N VAL A 50 -6.06 0.85 -3.36
CA VAL A 50 -4.72 0.24 -3.37
C VAL A 50 -4.57 -0.60 -4.62
N LYS A 51 -3.35 -0.65 -5.18
CA LYS A 51 -3.00 -1.54 -6.29
C LYS A 51 -1.67 -2.20 -5.99
N ILE A 52 -1.67 -3.53 -5.99
CA ILE A 52 -0.43 -4.32 -5.95
C ILE A 52 0.23 -4.22 -7.32
N GLN A 53 1.52 -3.91 -7.35
CA GLN A 53 2.31 -3.79 -8.57
C GLN A 53 3.06 -5.08 -8.89
N ARG A 54 3.72 -5.68 -7.89
CA ARG A 54 4.50 -6.92 -8.02
C ARG A 54 4.91 -7.47 -6.66
N LYS A 55 5.28 -8.76 -6.66
CA LYS A 55 6.01 -9.41 -5.56
C LYS A 55 7.48 -8.96 -5.58
N GLU A 56 8.05 -8.71 -4.41
CA GLU A 56 9.49 -8.47 -4.22
C GLU A 56 9.97 -9.32 -3.02
N SER A 57 11.29 -9.45 -2.85
CA SER A 57 11.82 -10.23 -1.73
C SER A 57 11.35 -9.66 -0.38
N GLY A 58 10.65 -10.47 0.41
CA GLY A 58 10.15 -10.10 1.73
C GLY A 58 8.92 -9.19 1.73
N GLY A 59 8.19 -9.06 0.60
CA GLY A 59 7.01 -8.20 0.56
C GLY A 59 6.33 -8.03 -0.79
N LEU A 60 5.32 -7.16 -0.78
CA LEU A 60 4.57 -6.74 -1.95
C LEU A 60 4.80 -5.25 -2.18
N LYS A 61 5.20 -4.90 -3.41
CA LYS A 61 5.23 -3.51 -3.83
C LYS A 61 3.84 -3.10 -4.30
N ALA A 62 3.31 -2.04 -3.68
CA ALA A 62 1.98 -1.54 -3.95
C ALA A 62 1.96 0.00 -4.00
N VAL A 63 0.84 0.56 -4.44
CA VAL A 63 0.58 2.00 -4.44
C VAL A 63 -0.84 2.25 -3.96
N THR A 64 -1.05 3.35 -3.23
CA THR A 64 -2.37 3.82 -2.81
C THR A 64 -2.69 5.20 -3.37
N GLN A 65 -3.97 5.43 -3.67
CA GLN A 65 -4.50 6.74 -4.01
C GLN A 65 -4.77 7.53 -2.73
N SER A 66 -3.95 8.54 -2.44
CA SER A 66 -4.25 9.55 -1.41
C SER A 66 -5.07 10.70 -1.98
N ALA A 67 -5.57 11.57 -1.11
CA ALA A 67 -6.27 12.79 -1.51
C ALA A 67 -5.39 13.77 -2.29
N LYS A 68 -4.06 13.66 -2.18
CA LYS A 68 -3.10 14.54 -2.87
C LYS A 68 -2.46 13.91 -4.11
N GLY A 69 -2.64 12.60 -4.32
CA GLY A 69 -2.02 11.86 -5.41
C GLY A 69 -1.64 10.43 -5.01
N LEU A 70 -0.67 9.83 -5.71
CA LEU A 70 -0.21 8.47 -5.44
C LEU A 70 0.77 8.43 -4.26
N GLN A 71 0.72 7.36 -3.47
CA GLN A 71 1.73 7.06 -2.47
C GLN A 71 2.16 5.60 -2.62
N GLU A 72 3.46 5.34 -2.51
CA GLU A 72 4.01 3.99 -2.51
C GLU A 72 3.74 3.30 -1.17
N LEU A 73 3.45 2.02 -1.24
CA LEU A 73 3.36 1.12 -0.10
C LEU A 73 4.29 -0.07 -0.34
N PHE A 74 5.00 -0.46 0.70
CA PHE A 74 5.67 -1.75 0.77
C PHE A 74 5.05 -2.57 1.88
N ILE A 75 4.34 -3.63 1.52
CA ILE A 75 3.65 -4.51 2.46
C ILE A 75 4.63 -5.63 2.80
N ARG A 76 5.18 -5.60 4.01
CA ARG A 76 6.06 -6.66 4.48
C ARG A 76 5.21 -7.87 4.85
N VAL A 77 5.60 -9.03 4.33
CA VAL A 77 4.93 -10.30 4.63
C VAL A 77 5.96 -11.29 5.16
N GLU A 78 5.48 -12.28 5.89
CA GLU A 78 6.29 -13.43 6.26
C GLU A 78 6.69 -14.23 5.01
N VAL A 79 7.85 -14.88 5.08
CA VAL A 79 8.36 -15.67 3.96
C VAL A 79 7.38 -16.80 3.64
N GLY A 80 6.98 -16.92 2.37
CA GLY A 80 6.05 -17.94 1.90
C GLY A 80 4.57 -17.58 2.00
N HIS A 81 4.23 -16.40 2.53
CA HIS A 81 2.85 -15.93 2.69
C HIS A 81 2.43 -14.89 1.62
N GLU A 82 3.29 -14.62 0.63
CA GLU A 82 3.06 -13.58 -0.38
C GLU A 82 1.75 -13.78 -1.15
N ASP A 83 1.47 -15.00 -1.59
CA ASP A 83 0.29 -15.30 -2.40
C ASP A 83 -1.01 -15.25 -1.59
N GLN A 84 -1.00 -15.76 -0.37
CA GLN A 84 -2.12 -15.63 0.57
C GLN A 84 -2.42 -14.16 0.87
N ALA A 85 -1.38 -13.35 1.11
CA ALA A 85 -1.54 -11.93 1.34
C ALA A 85 -2.12 -11.21 0.12
N ILE A 86 -1.67 -11.53 -1.10
CA ILE A 86 -2.24 -10.97 -2.34
C ILE A 86 -3.73 -11.28 -2.44
N GLU A 87 -4.13 -12.54 -2.24
CA GLU A 87 -5.53 -12.94 -2.31
C GLU A 87 -6.39 -12.23 -1.26
N ALA A 88 -5.89 -12.12 -0.02
CA ALA A 88 -6.58 -11.43 1.06
C ALA A 88 -6.72 -9.93 0.77
N ILE A 89 -5.66 -9.28 0.26
CA ILE A 89 -5.70 -7.87 -0.13
C ILE A 89 -6.73 -7.64 -1.24
N HIS A 90 -6.76 -8.50 -2.27
CA HIS A 90 -7.73 -8.38 -3.36
C HIS A 90 -9.20 -8.48 -2.89
N LYS A 91 -9.48 -9.15 -1.76
CA LYS A 91 -10.83 -9.25 -1.20
C LYS A 91 -11.28 -7.96 -0.48
N ILE A 92 -10.37 -7.06 -0.13
CA ILE A 92 -10.68 -5.87 0.68
C ILE A 92 -10.49 -4.53 -0.06
N ILE A 93 -9.94 -4.55 -1.28
CA ILE A 93 -9.67 -3.35 -2.10
C ILE A 93 -10.70 -3.11 -3.20
#